data_AF-A0A7L3P9G0-F1
#
_entry.id   AF-A0A7L3P9G0-F1
#
_cell.length_a   1.000
_cell.length_b   1.000
_cell.length_c   1.000
_cell.angle_alpha   90.00
_cell.angle_beta   90.00
_cell.angle_gamma   90.00
#
_symmetry.space_group_name_H-M   'P 1'
#
loop_
_entity.id
_entity.type
_entity.pdbx_description
1 polymer ?
#
loop_
_entity_poly.entity_id
_entity_poly.type
_entity_poly.pdbx_seq_one_letter_code
_entity_poly.pdbx_strand_id
1 'polypeptide(L)' 'GIYVCAKCGHELFSSRAKYEHSSPWPAFTETLRGDSVAKRQERPGALKVTCGKCGNGLGHEFLNDGPKRGQSRF' A
#
# COMPACT_ATOMS: atom_id res chain seq x y z
N GLY A 1 -14.42 -3.97 4.69
CA GLY A 1 -13.65 -5.22 4.83
C GLY A 1 -12.17 -4.91 5.01
N ILE A 2 -11.35 -5.93 5.24
CA ILE A 2 -9.90 -5.83 5.37
C ILE A 2 -9.25 -6.62 4.22
N TYR A 3 -8.26 -6.01 3.57
CA TYR A 3 -7.42 -6.66 2.58
C TYR A 3 -6.25 -7.31 3.29
N VAL A 4 -6.11 -8.62 3.10
CA VAL A 4 -5.08 -9.44 3.72
C VAL A 4 -4.06 -9.90 2.69
N CYS A 5 -2.84 -10.19 3.14
CA CYS A 5 -1.79 -10.74 2.30
C CYS A 5 -2.22 -12.12 1.77
N ALA A 6 -2.25 -12.26 0.44
CA ALA A 6 -2.63 -13.52 -0.21
C ALA A 6 -1.73 -14.71 0.19
N LYS A 7 -0.49 -14.46 0.64
CA LYS A 7 0.45 -15.51 1.03
C LYS A 7 0.32 -15.96 2.49
N CYS A 8 0.07 -15.04 3.42
CA CYS A 8 0.16 -15.33 4.86
C CYS A 8 -1.02 -14.83 5.70
N GLY A 9 -2.04 -14.23 5.08
CA GLY A 9 -3.24 -13.73 5.77
C GLY A 9 -3.02 -12.49 6.66
N HIS A 10 -1.82 -11.90 6.66
CA HIS A 10 -1.56 -10.69 7.44
C HIS A 10 -2.38 -9.50 6.94
N GLU A 11 -2.93 -8.70 7.84
CA GLU A 11 -3.80 -7.58 7.51
C GLU A 11 -2.99 -6.41 6.93
N LEU A 12 -3.34 -5.94 5.72
CA LEU A 12 -2.57 -4.95 4.98
C LEU A 12 -3.28 -3.60 4.87
N PHE A 13 -4.52 -3.60 4.37
CA PHE A 13 -5.26 -2.37 4.07
C PHE A 13 -6.72 -2.47 4.53
N SER A 14 -7.27 -1.35 4.98
CA SER A 14 -8.71 -1.24 5.22
C SER A 14 -9.44 -0.86 3.94
N SER A 15 -10.64 -1.39 3.71
CA SER A 15 -11.49 -0.91 2.62
C SER A 15 -11.89 0.56 2.77
N ARG A 16 -11.77 1.15 3.97
CA ARG A 16 -12.01 2.58 4.21
C ARG A 16 -10.91 3.46 3.61
N ALA A 17 -9.70 2.93 3.48
CA ALA A 17 -8.56 3.62 2.87
C ALA A 17 -8.52 3.43 1.35
N LYS A 18 -9.35 2.54 0.80
CA LYS A 18 -9.44 2.32 -0.65
C LYS A 18 -10.17 3.49 -1.30
N TYR A 19 -9.67 3.92 -2.45
CA TYR A 19 -10.36 4.90 -3.29
C TYR A 19 -10.33 4.48 -4.76
N GLU A 20 -11.09 5.20 -5.59
CA GLU A 20 -11.10 5.00 -7.04
C GLU A 20 -9.95 5.77 -7.67
N HIS A 21 -9.17 5.09 -8.50
CA HIS A 21 -8.05 5.65 -9.22
C HIS A 21 -8.08 5.13 -10.66
N SER A 22 -7.59 5.92 -11.61
CA SER A 22 -7.60 5.56 -13.03
C SER A 22 -6.65 4.41 -13.39
N SER A 23 -5.78 4.01 -12.46
CA SER A 23 -4.89 2.86 -12.66
C SER A 23 -5.65 1.53 -12.65
N PRO A 24 -5.14 0.50 -13.36
CA PRO A 24 -5.73 -0.84 -13.32
C PRO A 24 -5.57 -1.55 -11.96
N TRP A 25 -4.80 -0.98 -11.04
CA TRP A 25 -4.53 -1.54 -9.71
C TRP A 25 -5.37 -0.87 -8.62
N PRO A 26 -5.76 -1.60 -7.56
CA PRO A 26 -6.45 -1.01 -6.42
C PRO A 26 -5.54 -0.01 -5.71
N ALA A 27 -6.07 1.18 -5.41
CA ALA A 27 -5.33 2.26 -4.76
C ALA A 27 -5.79 2.45 -3.31
N PHE A 28 -4.85 2.67 -2.40
CA PHE A 28 -5.11 2.96 -0.98
C PHE A 28 -4.34 4.18 -0.50
N THR A 29 -4.90 4.89 0.49
CA THR A 29 -4.26 6.08 1.07
C THR A 29 -3.34 5.76 2.25
N GLU A 30 -3.61 4.67 2.96
CA GLU A 30 -2.88 4.28 4.17
C GLU A 30 -2.96 2.78 4.40
N THR A 31 -1.95 2.25 5.09
CA THR A 31 -1.93 0.85 5.56
C THR A 31 -2.77 0.71 6.81
N LEU A 32 -3.22 -0.52 7.11
CA LEU A 32 -4.01 -0.77 8.31
C LEU A 32 -3.20 -0.52 9.59
N ARG A 33 -1.91 -0.88 9.58
CA ARG A 33 -0.97 -0.70 10.69
C ARG A 33 0.40 -0.26 10.13
N GLY A 34 1.26 0.26 10.99
CA GLY A 34 2.62 0.66 10.60
C GLY A 34 3.52 -0.50 10.16
N ASP A 35 3.26 -1.71 10.67
CA ASP A 35 3.99 -2.95 10.37
C ASP A 35 3.33 -3.80 9.27
N SER A 36 2.16 -3.39 8.76
CA SER A 36 1.44 -4.11 7.68
C SER A 36 2.32 -4.33 6.46
N VAL A 37 3.16 -3.35 6.11
CA VAL A 37 4.04 -3.40 4.95
C VAL A 37 5.46 -2.96 5.28
N ALA A 38 6.43 -3.59 4.63
CA ALA A 38 7.81 -3.12 4.59
C ALA A 38 8.05 -2.37 3.28
N LYS A 39 8.75 -1.23 3.39
CA LYS A 39 9.01 -0.29 2.30
C LYS A 39 10.49 -0.32 1.95
N ARG A 40 10.82 -0.32 0.66
CA ARG A 40 12.19 -0.19 0.16
C ARG A 40 12.24 0.85 -0.95
N GLN A 41 13.17 1.79 -0.89
CA GLN A 41 13.34 2.78 -1.95
C GLN A 41 13.60 2.08 -3.29
N GLU A 42 12.83 2.43 -4.32
CA GLU A 42 13.07 1.97 -5.68
C GLU A 42 13.48 3.12 -6.60
N ARG A 43 12.75 4.25 -6.57
CA ARG A 43 13.04 5.48 -7.34
C ARG A 43 12.62 6.71 -6.54
N PRO A 44 13.11 7.93 -6.82
CA PRO A 44 12.62 9.14 -6.16
C PRO A 44 11.09 9.23 -6.22
N GLY A 45 10.44 9.30 -5.04
CA GLY A 45 8.98 9.34 -4.93
C GLY A 45 8.26 7.98 -5.04
N ALA A 46 8.95 6.87 -5.30
CA ALA A 46 8.37 5.53 -5.39
C ALA A 46 9.13 4.51 -4.51
N LEU A 47 8.38 3.88 -3.59
CA LEU A 47 8.86 2.85 -2.69
C LEU A 47 8.27 1.50 -3.10
N LYS A 48 9.08 0.45 -3.21
CA LYS A 48 8.60 -0.92 -3.34
C LYS A 48 8.01 -1.38 -2.01
N VAL A 49 6.80 -1.93 -2.07
CA VAL A 49 6.02 -2.37 -0.92
C VAL A 49 5.96 -3.88 -0.89
N THR A 50 6.31 -4.45 0.26
CA THR A 50 6.25 -5.89 0.55
C THR A 50 5.46 -6.12 1.83
N CYS A 51 4.92 -7.32 2.03
CA CYS A 51 4.23 -7.66 3.27
C CYS A 51 5.23 -7.61 4.43
N GLY A 52 4.90 -6.86 5.48
CA GLY A 52 5.79 -6.68 6.64
C GLY A 52 6.05 -7.99 7.41
N LYS A 53 5.19 -9.00 7.26
CA LYS A 53 5.32 -10.30 7.92
C LYS A 53 6.11 -11.34 7.12
N CYS A 54 5.85 -11.48 5.82
CA CYS A 54 6.40 -12.59 5.01
C CYS A 54 7.25 -12.14 3.82
N GLY A 55 7.41 -10.83 3.61
CA GLY A 55 8.18 -10.26 2.51
C GLY A 55 7.57 -10.43 1.12
N ASN A 56 6.33 -10.91 1.02
CA ASN A 56 5.66 -11.06 -0.28
C ASN A 56 5.52 -9.71 -0.99
N GLY A 57 5.80 -9.66 -2.30
CA GLY A 57 5.62 -8.44 -3.09
C GLY A 57 4.14 -8.01 -3.13
N LEU A 58 3.87 -6.73 -2.85
CA LEU A 58 2.52 -6.17 -2.86
C LEU A 58 2.33 -5.09 -3.92
N GLY A 59 3.39 -4.34 -4.24
CA GLY A 59 3.33 -3.27 -5.24
C GLY A 59 4.26 -2.12 -4.88
N HIS A 60 3.75 -0.89 -4.98
CA HIS A 60 4.51 0.34 -4.75
C HIS A 60 3.70 1.37 -3.95
N GLU A 61 4.39 2.16 -3.15
CA GLU A 61 3.87 3.39 -2.57
C GLU A 61 4.46 4.57 -3.34
N PHE A 62 3.58 5.40 -3.88
CA PHE A 62 3.92 6.65 -4.54
C PHE A 62 3.68 7.81 -3.58
N LEU A 63 4.76 8.49 -3.20
CA LEU A 63 4.73 9.60 -2.24
C LEU A 63 4.09 10.83 -2.88
N ASN A 64 3.20 11.50 -2.15
CA ASN A 64 2.45 12.68 -2.60
C ASN A 64 1.51 12.47 -3.81
N ASP A 65 1.18 11.22 -4.13
CA ASP A 65 0.31 10.83 -5.27
C ASP A 65 -1.08 10.33 -4.83
N GLY A 66 -1.46 10.64 -3.59
CA GLY A 66 -2.78 10.34 -3.03
C GLY A 66 -3.87 11.34 -3.44
N PRO A 67 -5.13 11.08 -3.07
CA PRO A 67 -6.28 11.91 -3.46
C PRO A 67 -6.29 13.29 -2.79
N LYS A 68 -5.56 13.46 -1.68
CA LYS A 68 -5.33 14.76 -1.05
C LYS A 68 -3.85 15.12 -1.09
N ARG A 69 -3.57 16.42 -1.11
CA ARG A 69 -2.21 16.96 -1.12
C ARG A 69 -1.39 16.39 0.06
N GLY A 70 -0.25 15.78 -0.25
CA GLY A 70 0.66 15.20 0.75
C GLY A 70 0.36 13.76 1.15
N GLN A 71 -0.70 13.14 0.62
CA GLN A 71 -0.98 11.72 0.87
C GLN A 71 -0.19 10.82 -0.08
N SER A 72 0.18 9.64 0.38
CA SER A 72 0.72 8.59 -0.48
C SER A 72 -0.41 7.80 -1.16
N ARG A 73 -0.08 7.18 -2.30
CA ARG A 73 -0.89 6.15 -2.94
C ARG A 73 -0.16 4.82 -2.87
N PHE A 74 -0.75 3.86 -2.18
CA PHE A 74 -0.35 2.45 -2.18
C PHE A 74 -1.07 1.68 -3.28
#